data_AF-A0A8T4VV26-F1
#
_entry.id   AF-A0A8T4VV26-F1
#
_cell.length_a   1.000
_cell.length_b   1.000
_cell.length_c   1.000
_cell.angle_alpha   90.00
_cell.angle_beta   90.00
_cell.angle_gamma   90.00
#
_symmetry.space_group_name_H-M   'P 1'
#
loop_
_entity.id
_entity.type
_entity.pdbx_description
1 polymer ?
#
loop_
_entity_poly.entity_id
_entity_poly.type
_entity_poly.pdbx_seq_one_letter_code
_entity_poly.pdbx_strand_id
1 'polypeptide(L)'
;MNMKHIIILTIFTIILVSFISSASFPKDKSIIRSTVEEEIVFIEYTTATWCPQCPGASETLYNLNTKDISFYYISLVVDMNPAAQQRSQEYTNYAIPSVYFDGGYIHHIGSNGVLSDIYSSSIDESSQRSNRKPVNLTGSVEINDEQNMNLIINITNTGNQQYTGRIRSYITEKESRWNDADGNPYHFALLDFALNKQIRIKKGETITLKTQWNPQDTSFEDPITNVNPNNLMIFTTVSHWIPHFRSGFIQFPYLQFYFAHYIDQVVLTIP
;
A
#
# COMPACT_ATOMS: atom_id res chain seq x y z
N MET A 1 13.83 -48.68 80.94
CA MET A 1 14.54 -49.13 79.74
C MET A 1 13.75 -48.62 78.53
N ASN A 2 14.10 -47.43 78.02
CA ASN A 2 13.54 -46.84 76.79
C ASN A 2 14.55 -45.78 76.34
N MET A 3 15.31 -46.11 75.31
CA MET A 3 16.44 -45.29 74.85
C MET A 3 15.95 -44.29 73.80
N LYS A 4 16.12 -43.00 74.14
CA LYS A 4 15.81 -41.85 73.30
C LYS A 4 16.78 -41.77 72.10
N HIS A 5 16.23 -41.28 71.00
CA HIS A 5 16.90 -40.96 69.75
C HIS A 5 18.06 -39.98 69.92
N ILE A 6 19.15 -40.24 69.17
CA ILE A 6 20.06 -39.21 68.70
C ILE A 6 20.27 -39.47 67.20
N ILE A 7 19.79 -38.51 66.40
CA ILE A 7 19.99 -38.37 64.97
C ILE A 7 21.31 -37.61 64.79
N ILE A 8 22.27 -38.18 64.06
CA ILE A 8 23.43 -37.46 63.55
C ILE A 8 23.58 -37.77 62.05
N LEU A 9 23.53 -36.68 61.28
CA LEU A 9 23.75 -36.56 59.84
C LEU A 9 25.08 -37.18 59.40
N THR A 10 25.05 -37.93 58.30
CA THR A 10 26.20 -38.09 57.41
C THR A 10 25.80 -37.81 55.96
N ILE A 11 26.44 -36.77 55.44
CA ILE A 11 26.37 -36.23 54.09
C ILE A 11 26.98 -37.25 53.12
N PHE A 12 26.24 -37.62 52.07
CA PHE A 12 26.80 -38.28 50.89
C PHE A 12 26.45 -37.47 49.65
N THR A 13 27.38 -36.63 49.24
CA THR A 13 27.31 -35.80 48.03
C THR A 13 27.51 -36.69 46.81
N ILE A 14 26.44 -36.95 46.07
CA ILE A 14 26.53 -37.59 44.75
C ILE A 14 26.83 -36.49 43.73
N ILE A 15 28.09 -36.43 43.28
CA ILE A 15 28.51 -35.62 42.14
C ILE A 15 28.07 -36.38 40.87
N LEU A 16 26.96 -35.95 40.27
CA LEU A 16 26.53 -36.43 38.96
C LEU A 16 27.26 -35.58 37.90
N VAL A 17 28.42 -36.05 37.43
CA VAL A 17 29.08 -35.45 36.25
C VAL A 17 28.27 -35.87 35.03
N SER A 18 27.37 -35.00 34.57
CA SER A 18 26.74 -35.16 33.26
C SER A 18 27.78 -34.85 32.20
N PHE A 19 28.21 -35.88 31.46
CA PHE A 19 28.90 -35.72 30.19
C PHE A 19 28.00 -34.93 29.25
N ILE A 20 28.28 -33.64 29.05
CA ILE A 20 27.73 -32.88 27.94
C ILE A 20 28.60 -33.22 26.74
N SER A 21 28.19 -34.23 25.98
CA SER A 21 28.69 -34.40 24.62
C SER A 21 28.35 -33.15 23.84
N SER A 22 29.36 -32.41 23.39
CA SER A 22 29.22 -31.32 22.43
C SER A 22 28.76 -31.89 21.09
N ALA A 23 27.44 -32.09 20.95
CA ALA A 23 26.83 -32.26 19.65
C ALA A 23 26.91 -30.92 18.93
N SER A 24 27.79 -30.84 17.93
CA SER A 24 27.74 -29.79 16.93
C SER A 24 26.38 -29.87 16.24
N PHE A 25 25.49 -28.95 16.58
CA PHE A 25 24.24 -28.76 15.84
C PHE A 25 24.59 -28.36 14.40
N PRO A 26 24.18 -29.14 13.38
CA PRO A 26 24.21 -28.62 12.03
C PRO A 26 23.32 -27.38 12.00
N LYS A 27 23.93 -26.26 11.62
CA LYS A 27 23.28 -24.97 11.40
C LYS A 27 22.47 -25.04 10.11
N ASP A 28 21.44 -25.87 10.10
CA ASP A 28 20.46 -25.86 9.04
C ASP A 28 19.22 -25.18 9.60
N LYS A 29 19.17 -23.86 9.43
CA LYS A 29 17.90 -23.13 9.47
C LYS A 29 17.13 -23.58 8.24
N SER A 30 16.45 -24.72 8.33
CA SER A 30 15.27 -24.94 7.52
C SER A 30 14.24 -23.91 7.98
N ILE A 31 14.30 -22.75 7.34
CA ILE A 31 13.23 -21.77 7.43
C ILE A 31 12.05 -22.48 6.79
N ILE A 32 11.16 -23.03 7.63
CA ILE A 32 9.78 -23.23 7.24
C ILE A 32 9.27 -21.81 6.99
N ARG A 33 9.48 -21.30 5.76
CA ARG A 33 8.84 -20.08 5.28
C ARG A 33 7.39 -20.50 5.17
N SER A 34 6.64 -20.28 6.24
CA SER A 34 5.19 -20.17 6.17
C SER A 34 4.95 -19.24 4.98
N THR A 35 4.47 -19.78 3.87
CA THR A 35 4.09 -19.03 2.68
C THR A 35 2.84 -18.23 3.04
N VAL A 36 3.00 -17.21 3.87
CA VAL A 36 2.13 -16.05 3.79
C VAL A 36 2.59 -15.38 2.51
N GLU A 37 1.77 -15.46 1.47
CA GLU A 37 1.94 -14.61 0.30
C GLU A 37 1.88 -13.17 0.83
N GLU A 38 3.00 -12.44 0.73
CA GLU A 38 3.09 -11.09 1.25
C GLU A 38 2.08 -10.23 0.47
N GLU A 39 1.21 -9.52 1.20
CA GLU A 39 0.14 -8.73 0.60
C GLU A 39 0.72 -7.54 -0.16
N ILE A 40 0.22 -7.31 -1.38
CA ILE A 40 0.68 -6.20 -2.20
C ILE A 40 0.25 -4.88 -1.56
N VAL A 41 1.23 -4.02 -1.28
CA VAL A 41 0.99 -2.68 -0.71
C VAL A 41 0.65 -1.70 -1.83
N PHE A 42 -0.35 -0.84 -1.63
CA PHE A 42 -0.62 0.28 -2.54
C PHE A 42 -0.16 1.60 -1.92
N ILE A 43 0.65 2.36 -2.65
CA ILE A 43 1.26 3.61 -2.18
C ILE A 43 0.76 4.79 -3.02
N GLU A 44 0.43 5.89 -2.36
CA GLU A 44 0.07 7.15 -3.00
C GLU A 44 1.13 8.21 -2.68
N TYR A 45 1.86 8.65 -3.69
CA TYR A 45 2.92 9.63 -3.58
C TYR A 45 2.42 11.01 -4.02
N THR A 46 2.24 11.93 -3.09
CA THR A 46 1.85 13.32 -3.38
C THR A 46 3.07 14.19 -3.68
N THR A 47 3.01 14.89 -4.81
CA THR A 47 4.11 15.66 -5.39
C THR A 47 3.61 16.87 -6.19
N ALA A 48 4.53 17.72 -6.64
CA ALA A 48 4.25 18.82 -7.56
C ALA A 48 5.48 19.13 -8.42
N THR A 49 5.26 19.65 -9.64
CA THR A 49 6.34 19.89 -10.63
C THR A 49 7.38 20.91 -10.16
N TRP A 50 6.99 21.85 -9.30
CA TRP A 50 7.86 22.89 -8.75
C TRP A 50 8.62 22.48 -7.49
N CYS A 51 8.38 21.28 -6.95
CA CYS A 51 8.90 20.84 -5.65
C CYS A 51 10.34 20.33 -5.76
N PRO A 52 11.35 21.05 -5.24
CA PRO A 52 12.76 20.66 -5.39
C PRO A 52 13.16 19.45 -4.54
N GLN A 53 12.38 19.10 -3.52
CA GLN A 53 12.64 17.94 -2.65
C GLN A 53 11.96 16.66 -3.15
N CYS A 54 11.10 16.78 -4.16
CA CYS A 54 10.29 15.69 -4.68
C CYS A 54 11.03 14.70 -5.60
N PRO A 55 12.05 15.11 -6.40
CA PRO A 55 12.79 14.17 -7.25
C PRO A 55 13.37 12.98 -6.48
N GLY A 56 13.97 13.20 -5.30
CA GLY A 56 14.53 12.12 -4.49
C GLY A 56 13.50 11.07 -4.04
N ALA A 57 12.28 11.49 -3.70
CA ALA A 57 11.18 10.58 -3.38
C ALA A 57 10.68 9.82 -4.61
N SER A 58 10.56 10.52 -5.74
CA SER A 58 10.14 9.96 -7.04
C SER A 58 11.09 8.85 -7.50
N GLU A 59 12.38 9.15 -7.55
CA GLU A 59 13.43 8.21 -7.96
C GLU A 59 13.50 7.00 -7.02
N THR A 60 13.41 7.21 -5.71
CA THR A 60 13.48 6.11 -4.74
C THR A 60 12.31 5.13 -4.92
N LEU A 61 11.08 5.62 -5.05
CA LEU A 61 9.91 4.76 -5.27
C LEU A 61 10.03 3.97 -6.59
N TYR A 62 10.47 4.62 -7.66
CA TYR A 62 10.65 3.95 -8.95
C TYR A 62 11.75 2.88 -8.90
N ASN A 63 12.89 3.19 -8.29
CA ASN A 63 14.01 2.26 -8.15
C ASN A 63 13.67 1.05 -7.26
N LEU A 64 12.80 1.20 -6.27
CA LEU A 64 12.30 0.08 -5.47
C LEU A 64 11.29 -0.75 -6.26
N ASN A 65 10.33 -0.11 -6.92
CA ASN A 65 9.25 -0.79 -7.64
C ASN A 65 9.75 -1.61 -8.84
N THR A 66 10.83 -1.17 -9.48
CA THR A 66 11.48 -1.91 -10.58
C THR A 66 12.18 -3.18 -10.12
N LYS A 67 12.48 -3.31 -8.82
CA LYS A 67 13.17 -4.46 -8.22
C LYS A 67 12.24 -5.37 -7.42
N ASP A 68 11.15 -4.83 -6.92
CA ASP A 68 10.25 -5.48 -6.00
C ASP A 68 8.79 -5.34 -6.44
N ILE A 69 8.13 -6.49 -6.60
CA ILE A 69 6.72 -6.59 -6.98
C ILE A 69 5.78 -6.65 -5.78
N SER A 70 6.29 -6.48 -4.55
CA SER A 70 5.52 -6.47 -3.29
C SER A 70 4.63 -5.23 -3.13
N PHE A 71 4.73 -4.24 -4.02
CA PHE A 71 3.91 -3.04 -3.96
C PHE A 71 3.64 -2.45 -5.34
N TYR A 72 2.59 -1.64 -5.38
CA TYR A 72 2.31 -0.69 -6.45
C TYR A 72 2.30 0.72 -5.89
N TYR A 73 2.60 1.70 -6.73
CA TYR A 73 2.44 3.10 -6.35
C TYR A 73 1.91 3.95 -7.49
N ILE A 74 1.34 5.09 -7.14
CA ILE A 74 0.94 6.13 -8.08
C ILE A 74 1.52 7.48 -7.63
N SER A 75 1.77 8.36 -8.61
CA SER A 75 2.13 9.75 -8.36
C SER A 75 0.91 10.65 -8.48
N LEU A 76 0.60 11.37 -7.40
CA LEU A 76 -0.41 12.42 -7.34
C LEU A 76 0.27 13.77 -7.61
N VAL A 77 0.35 14.18 -8.88
CA VAL A 77 0.93 15.46 -9.32
C VAL A 77 -0.12 16.56 -9.14
N VAL A 78 -0.15 17.17 -7.96
CA VAL A 78 -1.33 17.94 -7.49
C VAL A 78 -1.49 19.32 -8.12
N ASP A 79 -0.41 19.88 -8.69
CA ASP A 79 -0.43 21.16 -9.38
C ASP A 79 -0.86 21.05 -10.84
N MET A 80 -0.84 19.83 -11.40
CA MET A 80 -1.15 19.58 -12.80
C MET A 80 -2.45 18.82 -13.03
N ASN A 81 -2.97 18.11 -12.00
CA ASN A 81 -4.17 17.29 -12.14
C ASN A 81 -5.18 17.53 -11.01
N PRO A 82 -6.42 17.97 -11.31
CA PRO A 82 -7.47 18.13 -10.31
C PRO A 82 -7.87 16.81 -9.62
N ALA A 83 -7.78 15.66 -10.30
CA ALA A 83 -8.01 14.35 -9.68
C ALA A 83 -6.97 14.03 -8.60
N ALA A 84 -5.71 14.32 -8.90
CA ALA A 84 -4.61 14.18 -7.95
C ALA A 84 -4.76 15.15 -6.78
N GLN A 85 -5.14 16.40 -7.06
CA GLN A 85 -5.39 17.41 -6.05
C GLN A 85 -6.54 17.01 -5.11
N GLN A 86 -7.69 16.57 -5.65
CA GLN A 86 -8.82 16.10 -4.86
C GLN A 86 -8.40 14.92 -3.97
N ARG A 87 -7.68 13.94 -4.54
CA ARG A 87 -7.24 12.79 -3.75
C ARG A 87 -6.28 13.18 -2.63
N SER A 88 -5.38 14.12 -2.89
CA SER A 88 -4.49 14.68 -1.88
C SER A 88 -5.24 15.42 -0.75
N GLN A 89 -6.33 16.12 -1.09
CA GLN A 89 -7.18 16.81 -0.12
C GLN A 89 -7.92 15.83 0.81
N GLU A 90 -8.23 14.60 0.37
CA GLU A 90 -8.79 13.57 1.25
C GLU A 90 -7.83 13.21 2.41
N TYR A 91 -6.53 13.41 2.22
CA TYR A 91 -5.51 13.29 3.27
C TYR A 91 -5.25 14.58 4.04
N THR A 92 -5.98 15.66 3.73
CA THR A 92 -5.74 17.01 4.26
C THR A 92 -4.26 17.41 4.11
N ASN A 93 -3.65 17.07 2.97
CA ASN A 93 -2.22 17.16 2.79
C ASN A 93 -1.71 18.61 2.84
N TYR A 94 -0.71 18.88 3.69
CA TYR A 94 -0.11 20.22 3.86
C TYR A 94 1.34 20.32 3.38
N ALA A 95 1.98 19.18 3.10
CA ALA A 95 3.39 19.14 2.75
C ALA A 95 3.62 18.19 1.57
N ILE A 96 4.65 18.46 0.79
CA ILE A 96 5.16 17.56 -0.26
C ILE A 96 6.70 17.56 -0.21
N PRO A 97 7.36 16.45 -0.60
CA PRO A 97 6.77 15.16 -0.94
C PRO A 97 6.08 14.50 0.28
N SER A 98 4.95 13.83 0.05
CA SER A 98 4.26 13.04 1.07
C SER A 98 3.87 11.68 0.50
N VAL A 99 4.21 10.60 1.21
CA VAL A 99 4.02 9.22 0.75
C VAL A 99 3.11 8.49 1.72
N TYR A 100 1.94 8.08 1.23
CA TYR A 100 0.93 7.37 2.01
C TYR A 100 0.96 5.89 1.63
N PHE A 101 1.43 5.06 2.56
CA PHE A 101 1.47 3.62 2.39
C PHE A 101 0.15 3.01 2.84
N ASP A 102 -0.40 2.12 2.01
CA ASP A 102 -1.56 1.28 2.31
C ASP A 102 -2.78 2.09 2.77
N GLY A 103 -3.10 3.17 2.06
CA GLY A 103 -4.25 4.05 2.35
C GLY A 103 -4.03 4.96 3.56
N GLY A 104 -2.76 5.24 3.90
CA GLY A 104 -2.35 6.06 5.03
C GLY A 104 -2.12 5.28 6.32
N TYR A 105 -1.93 3.96 6.25
CA TYR A 105 -1.49 3.14 7.38
C TYR A 105 -0.10 3.55 7.87
N ILE A 106 0.79 3.95 6.96
CA ILE A 106 2.03 4.66 7.26
C ILE A 106 2.07 5.91 6.38
N HIS A 107 2.63 6.98 6.91
CA HIS A 107 2.76 8.25 6.20
C HIS A 107 4.16 8.81 6.45
N HIS A 108 4.87 9.10 5.36
CA HIS A 108 6.18 9.73 5.37
C HIS A 108 6.11 11.08 4.66
N ILE A 109 6.83 12.07 5.20
CA ILE A 109 6.87 13.44 4.65
C ILE A 109 8.31 13.88 4.49
N GLY A 110 8.60 14.50 3.36
CA GLY A 110 9.90 15.06 3.04
C GLY A 110 10.86 14.05 2.43
N SER A 111 12.11 14.48 2.33
CA SER A 111 13.23 13.76 1.68
C SER A 111 14.36 13.44 2.66
N ASN A 112 14.12 13.58 3.97
CA ASN A 112 15.15 13.44 4.99
C ASN A 112 15.47 11.97 5.30
N GLY A 113 16.75 11.67 5.49
CA GLY A 113 17.23 10.33 5.83
C GLY A 113 17.53 9.48 4.60
N VAL A 114 17.68 8.17 4.81
CA VAL A 114 17.91 7.20 3.73
C VAL A 114 16.56 6.69 3.24
N LEU A 115 16.00 7.35 2.23
CA LEU A 115 14.63 7.09 1.75
C LEU A 115 14.39 5.64 1.34
N SER A 116 15.38 4.95 0.77
CA SER A 116 15.26 3.54 0.40
C SER A 116 14.93 2.67 1.61
N ASP A 117 15.64 2.88 2.72
CA ASP A 117 15.46 2.07 3.93
C ASP A 117 14.12 2.39 4.60
N ILE A 118 13.73 3.67 4.60
CA ILE A 118 12.45 4.14 5.14
C ILE A 118 11.28 3.55 4.34
N TYR A 119 11.35 3.61 3.02
CA TYR A 119 10.27 3.13 2.15
C TYR A 119 10.16 1.61 2.19
N SER A 120 11.28 0.88 2.09
CA SER A 120 11.27 -0.59 2.22
C SER A 120 10.71 -1.03 3.57
N SER A 121 11.13 -0.40 4.68
CA SER A 121 10.60 -0.73 6.01
C SER A 121 9.09 -0.44 6.11
N SER A 122 8.63 0.65 5.50
CA SER A 122 7.20 1.02 5.49
C SER A 122 6.36 0.06 4.64
N ILE A 123 6.92 -0.45 3.54
CA ILE A 123 6.30 -1.50 2.71
C ILE A 123 6.20 -2.80 3.51
N ASP A 124 7.29 -3.24 4.13
CA ASP A 124 7.33 -4.47 4.94
C ASP A 124 6.34 -4.42 6.12
N GLU A 125 6.27 -3.30 6.83
CA GLU A 125 5.31 -3.13 7.93
C GLU A 125 3.86 -3.11 7.42
N SER A 126 3.62 -2.47 6.26
CA SER A 126 2.28 -2.40 5.66
C SER A 126 1.81 -3.74 5.10
N SER A 127 2.70 -4.54 4.52
CA SER A 127 2.36 -5.87 3.98
C SER A 127 1.98 -6.85 5.09
N GLN A 128 2.54 -6.68 6.30
CA GLN A 128 2.26 -7.49 7.48
C GLN A 128 1.05 -7.02 8.31
N ARG A 129 0.32 -5.99 7.85
CA ARG A 129 -0.83 -5.45 8.57
C ARG A 129 -1.93 -6.51 8.77
N SER A 130 -2.16 -6.88 10.02
CA SER A 130 -3.04 -8.00 10.39
C SER A 130 -4.55 -7.74 10.28
N ASN A 131 -4.99 -6.49 10.18
CA ASN A 131 -6.42 -6.13 10.19
C ASN A 131 -7.03 -5.97 8.79
N ARG A 132 -6.38 -6.48 7.73
CA ARG A 132 -6.94 -6.56 6.36
C ARG A 132 -8.25 -7.33 6.36
N LYS A 133 -9.23 -6.83 5.62
CA LYS A 133 -10.52 -7.51 5.47
C LYS A 133 -10.43 -8.59 4.39
N PRO A 134 -11.11 -9.73 4.57
CA PRO A 134 -11.14 -10.82 3.59
C PRO A 134 -12.01 -10.46 2.39
N VAL A 135 -11.40 -9.76 1.43
CA VAL A 135 -11.97 -9.45 0.12
C VAL A 135 -10.98 -9.90 -0.94
N ASN A 136 -11.48 -10.32 -2.09
CA ASN A 136 -10.68 -10.62 -3.26
C ASN A 136 -11.11 -9.71 -4.41
N LEU A 137 -10.14 -9.19 -5.16
CA LEU A 137 -10.33 -8.20 -6.20
C LEU A 137 -9.69 -8.73 -7.50
N THR A 138 -10.47 -8.80 -8.56
CA THR A 138 -9.95 -9.06 -9.91
C THR A 138 -10.47 -8.01 -10.88
N GLY A 139 -9.71 -7.75 -11.93
CA GLY A 139 -10.09 -6.78 -12.95
C GLY A 139 -9.64 -7.21 -14.32
N SER A 140 -10.35 -6.71 -15.33
CA SER A 140 -9.90 -6.70 -16.71
C SER A 140 -10.26 -5.37 -17.35
N VAL A 141 -9.52 -5.01 -18.39
CA VAL A 141 -9.77 -3.82 -19.19
C VAL A 141 -9.75 -4.23 -20.66
N GLU A 142 -10.65 -3.65 -21.45
CA GLU A 142 -10.71 -3.81 -22.89
C GLU A 142 -10.83 -2.42 -23.52
N ILE A 143 -10.02 -2.13 -24.53
CA ILE A 143 -10.15 -0.90 -25.32
C ILE A 143 -11.12 -1.19 -26.48
N ASN A 144 -12.10 -0.32 -26.68
CA ASN A 144 -13.01 -0.40 -27.82
C ASN A 144 -12.49 0.41 -29.03
N ASP A 145 -13.19 0.29 -30.17
CA ASP A 145 -12.83 0.95 -31.43
C ASP A 145 -12.79 2.49 -31.35
N GLU A 146 -13.43 3.09 -30.34
CA GLU A 146 -13.47 4.53 -30.08
C GLU A 146 -12.40 4.98 -29.07
N GLN A 147 -11.45 4.10 -28.72
CA GLN A 147 -10.43 4.30 -27.68
C GLN A 147 -10.99 4.50 -26.26
N ASN A 148 -12.26 4.13 -26.03
CA ASN A 148 -12.82 4.07 -24.69
C ASN A 148 -12.35 2.79 -24.00
N MET A 149 -12.02 2.91 -22.71
CA MET A 149 -11.61 1.77 -21.89
C MET A 149 -12.79 1.22 -21.10
N ASN A 150 -13.15 -0.03 -21.37
CA ASN A 150 -14.17 -0.77 -20.64
C ASN A 150 -13.50 -1.57 -19.52
N LEU A 151 -13.75 -1.20 -18.27
CA LEU A 151 -13.22 -1.90 -17.11
C LEU A 151 -14.31 -2.80 -16.52
N ILE A 152 -13.94 -4.05 -16.25
CA ILE A 152 -14.78 -5.02 -15.54
C ILE A 152 -14.04 -5.42 -14.28
N ILE A 153 -14.58 -5.04 -13.13
CA ILE A 153 -14.02 -5.34 -11.81
C ILE A 153 -14.93 -6.29 -11.06
N ASN A 154 -14.38 -7.39 -10.56
CA ASN A 154 -15.08 -8.32 -9.68
C ASN A 154 -14.53 -8.20 -8.26
N ILE A 155 -15.43 -8.07 -7.30
CA ILE A 155 -15.08 -7.97 -5.88
C ILE A 155 -15.85 -9.04 -5.13
N THR A 156 -15.13 -9.96 -4.51
CA THR A 156 -15.71 -11.06 -3.74
C THR A 156 -15.44 -10.85 -2.27
N ASN A 157 -16.48 -10.84 -1.46
CA ASN A 157 -16.34 -10.83 -0.01
C ASN A 157 -16.18 -12.26 0.50
N THR A 158 -14.95 -12.68 0.77
CA THR A 158 -14.61 -14.02 1.28
C THR A 158 -14.77 -14.14 2.80
N GLY A 159 -15.14 -13.05 3.46
CA GLY A 159 -15.37 -12.99 4.89
C GLY A 159 -16.68 -13.60 5.36
N ASN A 160 -16.89 -13.52 6.67
CA ASN A 160 -18.09 -14.01 7.35
C ASN A 160 -19.09 -12.89 7.72
N GLN A 161 -18.80 -11.63 7.38
CA GLN A 161 -19.62 -10.44 7.65
C GLN A 161 -19.80 -9.63 6.36
N GLN A 162 -20.76 -8.70 6.34
CA GLN A 162 -20.90 -7.76 5.22
C GLN A 162 -19.65 -6.88 5.11
N TYR A 163 -19.13 -6.74 3.89
CA TYR A 163 -18.09 -5.78 3.58
C TYR A 163 -18.73 -4.46 3.14
N THR A 164 -18.27 -3.34 3.71
CA THR A 164 -18.64 -2.00 3.27
C THR A 164 -17.37 -1.20 3.11
N GLY A 165 -17.25 -0.46 2.02
CA GLY A 165 -15.98 0.16 1.69
C GLY A 165 -16.08 1.06 0.49
N ARG A 166 -14.92 1.43 -0.04
CA ARG A 166 -14.77 2.25 -1.22
C ARG A 166 -13.84 1.57 -2.20
N ILE A 167 -14.28 1.50 -3.46
CA ILE A 167 -13.45 1.10 -4.58
C ILE A 167 -12.94 2.33 -5.31
N ARG A 168 -11.67 2.32 -5.71
CA ARG A 168 -11.06 3.31 -6.60
C ARG A 168 -10.29 2.62 -7.71
N SER A 169 -10.58 2.94 -8.96
CA SER A 169 -9.80 2.53 -10.13
C SER A 169 -9.07 3.75 -10.68
N TYR A 170 -7.77 3.85 -10.39
CA TYR A 170 -6.87 4.91 -10.80
C TYR A 170 -6.42 4.65 -12.24
N ILE A 171 -6.66 5.59 -13.16
CA ILE A 171 -6.07 5.60 -14.50
C ILE A 171 -4.76 6.37 -14.42
N THR A 172 -3.65 5.74 -14.82
CA THR A 172 -2.32 6.34 -14.69
C THR A 172 -1.51 6.24 -15.98
N GLU A 173 -0.54 7.13 -16.17
CA GLU A 173 0.49 7.01 -17.20
C GLU A 173 1.75 6.34 -16.63
N LYS A 174 2.28 5.31 -17.32
CA LYS A 174 3.56 4.65 -16.97
C LYS A 174 4.67 5.67 -16.89
N GLU A 175 4.81 6.46 -17.96
CA GLU A 175 5.65 7.63 -18.05
C GLU A 175 4.77 8.86 -18.22
N SER A 176 4.81 9.77 -17.25
CA SER A 176 3.93 10.92 -17.19
C SER A 176 4.28 11.96 -18.25
N ARG A 177 3.24 12.65 -18.73
CA ARG A 177 3.36 13.91 -19.46
C ARG A 177 3.96 15.08 -18.65
N TRP A 178 4.07 14.94 -17.33
CA TRP A 178 4.60 15.96 -16.44
C TRP A 178 5.97 15.56 -15.89
N ASN A 179 6.84 16.55 -15.77
CA ASN A 179 8.18 16.37 -15.24
C ASN A 179 8.26 16.85 -13.79
N ASP A 180 9.14 16.22 -13.02
CA ASP A 180 9.57 16.70 -11.72
C ASP A 180 10.50 17.93 -11.84
N ALA A 181 10.91 18.46 -10.69
CA ALA A 181 11.76 19.64 -10.63
C ALA A 181 13.16 19.44 -11.24
N ASP A 182 13.61 18.19 -11.42
CA ASP A 182 14.87 17.85 -12.09
C ASP A 182 14.68 17.64 -13.61
N GLY A 183 13.45 17.74 -14.11
CA GLY A 183 13.10 17.60 -15.53
C GLY A 183 12.84 16.17 -15.97
N ASN A 184 12.75 15.21 -15.04
CA ASN A 184 12.44 13.81 -15.35
C ASN A 184 10.93 13.57 -15.31
N PRO A 185 10.35 12.74 -16.20
CA PRO A 185 8.94 12.40 -16.13
C PRO A 185 8.61 11.66 -14.83
N TYR A 186 7.47 11.99 -14.23
CA TYR A 186 6.93 11.17 -13.14
C TYR A 186 6.55 9.77 -13.64
N HIS A 187 6.58 8.78 -12.75
CA HIS A 187 6.09 7.44 -13.04
C HIS A 187 4.73 7.21 -12.40
N PHE A 188 3.87 6.47 -13.10
CA PHE A 188 2.52 6.08 -12.65
C PHE A 188 1.68 7.29 -12.21
N ALA A 189 1.78 8.40 -12.94
CA ALA A 189 1.06 9.63 -12.59
C ALA A 189 -0.44 9.45 -12.83
N LEU A 190 -1.25 9.81 -11.82
CA LEU A 190 -2.70 9.78 -11.92
C LEU A 190 -3.17 10.72 -13.03
N LEU A 191 -4.07 10.22 -13.87
CA LEU A 191 -4.84 10.98 -14.85
C LEU A 191 -6.27 11.21 -14.36
N ASP A 192 -6.97 10.15 -13.97
CA ASP A 192 -8.38 10.21 -13.57
C ASP A 192 -8.78 8.95 -12.79
N PHE A 193 -10.03 8.92 -12.32
CA PHE A 193 -10.68 7.74 -11.75
C PHE A 193 -11.71 7.15 -12.70
N ALA A 194 -11.55 5.89 -13.10
CA ALA A 194 -12.62 5.17 -13.80
C ALA A 194 -13.74 4.71 -12.86
N LEU A 195 -13.41 4.47 -11.58
CA LEU A 195 -14.33 4.21 -10.49
C LEU A 195 -13.87 4.96 -9.26
N ASN A 196 -14.80 5.61 -8.55
CA ASN A 196 -14.55 6.17 -7.23
C ASN A 196 -15.86 6.20 -6.43
N LYS A 197 -16.28 5.06 -5.87
CA LYS A 197 -17.60 4.94 -5.21
C LYS A 197 -17.63 4.01 -4.02
N GLN A 198 -18.64 4.20 -3.17
CA GLN A 198 -18.92 3.27 -2.08
C GLN A 198 -19.49 1.96 -2.62
N ILE A 199 -19.14 0.86 -1.95
CA ILE A 199 -19.62 -0.49 -2.24
C ILE A 199 -20.12 -1.17 -0.97
N ARG A 200 -21.08 -2.08 -1.14
CA ARG A 200 -21.55 -2.99 -0.09
C ARG A 200 -21.68 -4.38 -0.69
N ILE A 201 -21.07 -5.37 -0.03
CA ILE A 201 -21.03 -6.75 -0.51
C ILE A 201 -21.43 -7.64 0.67
N LYS A 202 -22.52 -8.41 0.53
CA LYS A 202 -22.90 -9.32 1.61
C LYS A 202 -21.86 -10.44 1.75
N LYS A 203 -21.93 -11.14 2.87
CA LYS A 203 -21.09 -12.31 3.14
C LYS A 203 -21.14 -13.30 1.96
N GLY A 204 -19.98 -13.67 1.41
CA GLY A 204 -19.86 -14.68 0.37
C GLY A 204 -20.36 -14.26 -1.02
N GLU A 205 -20.84 -13.03 -1.19
CA GLU A 205 -21.29 -12.53 -2.49
C GLU A 205 -20.10 -11.96 -3.30
N THR A 206 -20.25 -12.02 -4.63
CA THR A 206 -19.41 -11.30 -5.58
C THR A 206 -20.27 -10.24 -6.25
N ILE A 207 -19.75 -9.01 -6.34
CA ILE A 207 -20.32 -7.98 -7.21
C ILE A 207 -19.41 -7.75 -8.42
N THR A 208 -20.03 -7.50 -9.57
CA THR A 208 -19.33 -7.10 -10.79
C THR A 208 -19.66 -5.64 -11.07
N LEU A 209 -18.64 -4.81 -11.18
CA LEU A 209 -18.74 -3.42 -11.58
C LEU A 209 -18.22 -3.28 -13.00
N LYS A 210 -19.04 -2.71 -13.87
CA LYS A 210 -18.65 -2.32 -15.22
C LYS A 210 -18.62 -0.81 -15.29
N THR A 211 -17.57 -0.25 -15.88
CA THR A 211 -17.47 1.18 -16.17
C THR A 211 -16.78 1.37 -17.51
N GLN A 212 -17.08 2.48 -18.15
CA GLN A 212 -16.38 2.94 -19.33
C GLN A 212 -15.68 4.24 -18.95
N TRP A 213 -14.38 4.34 -19.27
CA TRP A 213 -13.62 5.56 -19.12
C TRP A 213 -13.27 6.12 -20.50
N ASN A 214 -13.47 7.42 -20.66
CA ASN A 214 -13.15 8.16 -21.88
C ASN A 214 -12.28 9.36 -21.50
N PRO A 215 -11.09 9.54 -22.11
CA PRO A 215 -10.24 10.68 -21.82
C PRO A 215 -10.86 12.04 -22.17
N GLN A 216 -11.92 12.09 -22.98
CA GLN A 216 -12.66 13.30 -23.32
C GLN A 216 -13.83 13.61 -22.37
N ASP A 217 -14.21 12.66 -21.52
CA ASP A 217 -15.32 12.77 -20.56
C ASP A 217 -14.81 12.35 -19.18
N THR A 218 -14.01 13.25 -18.59
CA THR A 218 -13.29 12.97 -17.33
C THR A 218 -14.09 13.42 -16.13
N SER A 219 -13.74 12.89 -14.95
CA SER A 219 -14.41 13.23 -13.70
C SER A 219 -14.32 14.70 -13.29
N PHE A 220 -13.51 15.52 -13.99
CA PHE A 220 -13.21 16.92 -13.65
C PHE A 220 -13.43 17.89 -14.82
N GLU A 221 -14.22 17.50 -15.82
CA GLU A 221 -14.71 18.35 -16.93
C GLU A 221 -13.63 18.92 -17.88
N ASP A 222 -12.35 18.67 -17.63
CA ASP A 222 -11.25 18.96 -18.55
C ASP A 222 -10.85 17.71 -19.35
N PRO A 223 -10.94 17.74 -20.69
CA PRO A 223 -10.47 16.65 -21.53
C PRO A 223 -8.97 16.41 -21.39
N ILE A 224 -8.59 15.14 -21.26
CA ILE A 224 -7.19 14.71 -21.30
C ILE A 224 -6.84 14.43 -22.75
N THR A 225 -6.06 15.32 -23.36
CA THR A 225 -5.64 15.19 -24.76
C THR A 225 -4.43 14.25 -24.89
N ASN A 226 -4.25 13.69 -26.10
CA ASN A 226 -3.08 12.88 -26.50
C ASN A 226 -2.80 11.67 -25.60
N VAL A 227 -3.85 11.02 -25.10
CA VAL A 227 -3.71 9.79 -24.32
C VAL A 227 -3.27 8.66 -25.24
N ASN A 228 -2.17 8.00 -24.86
CA ASN A 228 -1.68 6.80 -25.53
C ASN A 228 -2.09 5.57 -24.69
N PRO A 229 -2.98 4.69 -25.18
CA PRO A 229 -3.42 3.52 -24.42
C PRO A 229 -2.28 2.59 -23.97
N ASN A 230 -1.21 2.48 -24.76
CA ASN A 230 -0.04 1.66 -24.41
C ASN A 230 0.77 2.22 -23.23
N ASN A 231 0.62 3.52 -22.95
CA ASN A 231 1.23 4.19 -21.81
C ASN A 231 0.36 4.13 -20.56
N LEU A 232 -0.82 3.49 -20.60
CA LEU A 232 -1.72 3.45 -19.45
C LEU A 232 -1.48 2.23 -18.56
N MET A 233 -1.69 2.45 -17.26
CA MET A 233 -1.85 1.40 -16.24
C MET A 233 -3.02 1.75 -15.35
N ILE A 234 -3.77 0.74 -14.95
CA ILE A 234 -4.94 0.91 -14.10
C ILE A 234 -4.72 0.14 -12.80
N PHE A 235 -4.71 0.87 -11.69
CA PHE A 235 -4.67 0.26 -10.36
C PHE A 235 -6.07 0.33 -9.77
N THR A 236 -6.64 -0.79 -9.38
CA THR A 236 -7.91 -0.82 -8.65
C THR A 236 -7.67 -1.22 -7.23
N THR A 237 -8.16 -0.42 -6.28
CA THR A 237 -8.04 -0.65 -4.84
C THR A 237 -9.41 -0.76 -4.21
N VAL A 238 -9.49 -1.51 -3.11
CA VAL A 238 -10.66 -1.53 -2.24
C VAL A 238 -10.23 -1.27 -0.79
N SER A 239 -10.97 -0.44 -0.07
CA SER A 239 -10.67 -0.05 1.31
C SER A 239 -11.92 -0.12 2.16
N HIS A 240 -11.80 -0.65 3.38
CA HIS A 240 -12.92 -0.72 4.31
C HIS A 240 -13.34 0.68 4.75
N TRP A 241 -14.63 0.87 5.01
CA TRP A 241 -15.20 2.19 5.36
C TRP A 241 -14.78 2.72 6.74
N ILE A 242 -14.18 1.89 7.60
CA ILE A 242 -13.83 2.29 8.96
C ILE A 242 -12.63 3.22 8.88
N PRO A 243 -12.77 4.49 9.29
CA PRO A 243 -11.67 5.44 9.24
C PRO A 243 -10.72 5.20 10.41
N HIS A 244 -9.44 5.50 10.19
CA HIS A 244 -8.41 5.54 11.23
C HIS A 244 -7.90 6.97 11.33
N PHE A 245 -8.00 7.56 12.52
CA PHE A 245 -7.48 8.90 12.73
C PHE A 245 -5.95 8.87 12.73
N ARG A 246 -5.33 9.68 11.87
CA ARG A 246 -3.88 9.77 11.72
C ARG A 246 -3.44 11.22 11.76
N SER A 247 -2.21 11.45 12.23
CA SER A 247 -1.51 12.71 12.08
C SER A 247 -0.50 12.63 10.94
N GLY A 248 -0.26 13.75 10.28
CA GLY A 248 0.78 13.90 9.24
C GLY A 248 1.79 14.96 9.63
N PHE A 249 1.89 16.02 8.83
CA PHE A 249 2.77 17.16 9.08
C PHE A 249 2.40 17.87 10.40
N ILE A 250 3.38 18.06 11.28
CA ILE A 250 3.20 18.75 12.56
C ILE A 250 4.30 19.81 12.70
N GLN A 251 4.01 21.03 12.23
CA GLN A 251 4.85 22.20 12.47
C GLN A 251 3.98 23.45 12.49
N PHE A 252 3.89 24.12 13.64
CA PHE A 252 3.07 25.32 13.80
C PHE A 252 3.35 26.37 12.69
N PRO A 253 2.32 26.94 12.04
CA PRO A 253 0.88 26.82 12.32
C PRO A 253 0.17 25.62 11.65
N TYR A 254 0.89 24.76 10.94
CA TYR A 254 0.32 23.65 10.17
C TYR A 254 0.26 22.37 10.99
N LEU A 255 -0.96 21.85 11.15
CA LEU A 255 -1.25 20.58 11.82
C LEU A 255 -2.12 19.73 10.90
N GLN A 256 -1.55 18.67 10.37
CA GLN A 256 -2.27 17.73 9.52
C GLN A 256 -2.90 16.62 10.34
N PHE A 257 -4.22 16.51 10.26
CA PHE A 257 -4.99 15.38 10.73
C PHE A 257 -5.92 14.89 9.64
N TYR A 258 -6.07 13.58 9.50
CA TYR A 258 -6.89 12.99 8.45
C TYR A 258 -7.42 11.61 8.84
N PHE A 259 -8.42 11.15 8.08
CA PHE A 259 -9.00 9.83 8.21
C PHE A 259 -8.43 8.87 7.15
N ALA A 260 -7.50 8.03 7.57
CA ALA A 260 -6.94 6.98 6.75
C ALA A 260 -7.94 5.82 6.57
N HIS A 261 -8.02 5.32 5.34
CA HIS A 261 -8.85 4.18 4.98
C HIS A 261 -7.92 3.14 4.36
N TYR A 262 -7.51 2.16 5.17
CA TYR A 262 -6.48 1.22 4.76
C TYR A 262 -6.95 0.35 3.60
N ILE A 263 -6.05 0.10 2.66
CA ILE A 263 -6.35 -0.68 1.45
C ILE A 263 -6.40 -2.16 1.83
N ASP A 264 -7.48 -2.87 1.54
CA ASP A 264 -7.58 -4.30 1.82
C ASP A 264 -7.02 -5.15 0.66
N GLN A 265 -7.21 -4.70 -0.58
CA GLN A 265 -6.69 -5.35 -1.79
C GLN A 265 -6.41 -4.31 -2.88
N VAL A 266 -5.45 -4.65 -3.76
CA VAL A 266 -5.13 -3.93 -4.98
C VAL A 266 -4.94 -4.91 -6.14
N VAL A 267 -5.37 -4.54 -7.34
CA VAL A 267 -5.06 -5.24 -8.58
C VAL A 267 -4.59 -4.27 -9.63
N LEU A 268 -3.59 -4.68 -10.41
CA LEU A 268 -3.14 -3.98 -11.60
C LEU A 268 -3.80 -4.61 -12.83
N THR A 269 -4.33 -3.75 -13.71
CA THR A 269 -4.82 -4.13 -15.04
C THR A 269 -4.16 -3.26 -16.09
N ILE A 270 -3.76 -3.87 -17.21
CA ILE A 270 -3.10 -3.20 -18.33
C ILE A 270 -4.00 -3.35 -19.57
N PRO A 271 -4.27 -2.25 -20.30
CA PRO A 271 -5.03 -2.28 -21.54
C PRO A 271 -4.38 -3.09 -22.67
#